data_AF-A0A6S7IP15-F1
#
_entry.id   AF-A0A6S7IP15-F1
#
_cell.length_a   1.000
_cell.length_b   1.000
_cell.length_c   1.000
_cell.angle_alpha   90.00
_cell.angle_beta   90.00
_cell.angle_gamma   90.00
#
_symmetry.space_group_name_H-M   'P 1'
#
loop_
_entity.id
_entity.type
_entity.pdbx_description
1 polymer ?
#
loop_
_entity_poly.entity_id
_entity_poly.type
_entity_poly.pdbx_seq_one_letter_code
_entity_poly.pdbx_strand_id
1 'polypeptide(L)'
;MARVIPLYKNGQRNIPGNYRPISVLPAISKIMERILYDQLYNYLTKFELLSDSQFGFRKSHSTATALLDCTNDWYMNLDRKMFNLVVLIDLKKAFDTVDHQILLRKLELYGIKREALTLLKSYLTNRNQKCQIKNSFSTERLIKCGVPQGSVLGPLFFLLYINDLPQCLNKTKPRLFADDTNLTASGDSIIDLETVVNSDLENLRKWLIANKLSLNVAKTEFMLIGSKAMIKKNSDSRLNVFIENKQITQVSECKTLGVIVDQHLSWKSNSENICKK
;
A
#
# COMPACT_ATOMS: atom_id res chain seq x y z
N MET A 1 -7.86 -10.49 24.44
CA MET A 1 -8.88 -10.97 23.47
C MET A 1 -9.36 -9.80 22.61
N ALA A 2 -9.38 -9.94 21.29
CA ALA A 2 -9.96 -8.96 20.36
C ALA A 2 -11.30 -9.48 19.81
N ARG A 3 -12.30 -8.60 19.70
CA ARG A 3 -13.60 -8.91 19.11
C ARG A 3 -13.61 -8.40 17.67
N VAL A 4 -13.76 -9.30 16.70
CA VAL A 4 -13.74 -8.95 15.28
C VAL A 4 -15.15 -8.84 14.75
N ILE A 5 -15.48 -7.72 14.12
CA ILE A 5 -16.75 -7.48 13.44
C ILE A 5 -16.47 -7.43 11.94
N PRO A 6 -17.05 -8.33 11.12
CA PRO A 6 -16.89 -8.30 9.68
C PRO A 6 -17.77 -7.17 9.09
N LEU A 7 -17.13 -6.18 8.48
CA LEU A 7 -17.81 -5.10 7.76
C LEU A 7 -17.90 -5.45 6.27
N TYR A 8 -19.10 -5.47 5.71
CA TYR A 8 -19.27 -5.74 4.28
C TYR A 8 -18.67 -4.62 3.42
N LYS A 9 -17.85 -4.97 2.42
CA LYS A 9 -17.23 -4.01 1.49
C LYS A 9 -18.04 -3.87 0.20
N ASN A 10 -18.08 -4.94 -0.61
CA ASN A 10 -18.74 -4.97 -1.93
C ASN A 10 -18.87 -6.42 -2.46
N GLY A 11 -19.58 -6.64 -3.57
CA GLY A 11 -19.70 -7.95 -4.21
C GLY A 11 -20.70 -8.89 -3.53
N GLN A 12 -20.57 -10.20 -3.74
CA GLN A 12 -21.54 -11.16 -3.18
C GLN A 12 -21.36 -11.32 -1.65
N ARG A 13 -22.47 -11.30 -0.91
CA ARG A 13 -22.47 -11.34 0.58
C ARG A 13 -22.12 -12.72 1.16
N ASN A 14 -22.17 -13.77 0.37
CA ASN A 14 -21.81 -15.14 0.78
C ASN A 14 -20.30 -15.41 0.74
N ILE A 15 -19.48 -14.53 0.14
CA ILE A 15 -18.03 -14.69 0.05
C ILE A 15 -17.36 -14.00 1.25
N PRO A 16 -16.66 -14.74 2.14
CA PRO A 16 -16.01 -14.15 3.31
C PRO A 16 -14.92 -13.11 2.96
N GLY A 17 -14.28 -13.25 1.81
CA GLY A 17 -13.26 -12.31 1.31
C GLY A 17 -13.80 -10.90 1.00
N ASN A 18 -15.12 -10.75 0.91
CA ASN A 18 -15.78 -9.46 0.66
C ASN A 18 -16.07 -8.67 1.95
N TYR A 19 -15.62 -9.18 3.10
CA TYR A 19 -15.74 -8.52 4.39
C TYR A 19 -14.39 -8.05 4.90
N ARG A 20 -14.36 -6.85 5.49
CA ARG A 20 -13.22 -6.29 6.18
C ARG A 20 -13.33 -6.60 7.68
N PRO A 21 -12.37 -7.33 8.28
CA PRO A 21 -12.42 -7.63 9.70
C PRO A 21 -12.02 -6.40 10.52
N ILE A 22 -12.93 -5.83 11.31
CA ILE A 22 -12.62 -4.71 12.22
C ILE A 22 -12.48 -5.24 13.64
N SER A 23 -11.30 -5.05 14.22
CA SER A 23 -10.97 -5.41 15.60
C SER A 23 -11.45 -4.33 16.56
N VAL A 24 -12.47 -4.66 17.34
CA VAL A 24 -12.91 -3.87 18.49
C VAL A 24 -12.05 -4.25 19.70
N LEU A 25 -11.11 -3.36 20.03
CA LEU A 25 -10.20 -3.51 21.15
C LEU A 25 -10.77 -2.86 22.41
N PRO A 26 -10.45 -3.39 23.61
CA PRO A 26 -10.83 -2.76 24.88
C PRO A 26 -10.35 -1.31 24.98
N ALA A 27 -11.13 -0.44 25.63
CA ALA A 27 -10.82 0.98 25.76
C ALA A 27 -9.44 1.21 26.41
N ILE A 28 -9.12 0.48 27.48
CA ILE A 28 -7.81 0.54 28.16
C ILE A 28 -6.66 0.19 27.20
N SER A 29 -6.85 -0.82 26.32
CA SER A 29 -5.87 -1.19 25.30
C SER A 29 -5.61 -0.01 24.35
N LYS A 30 -6.67 0.71 23.94
CA LYS A 30 -6.53 1.87 23.04
C LYS A 30 -5.79 3.04 23.69
N ILE A 31 -6.00 3.27 24.99
CA ILE A 31 -5.27 4.30 25.75
C ILE A 31 -3.78 3.95 25.78
N MET A 32 -3.44 2.72 26.15
CA MET A 32 -2.05 2.25 26.14
C MET A 32 -1.42 2.32 24.75
N GLU A 33 -2.14 1.87 23.71
CA GLU A 33 -1.68 1.98 22.33
C GLU A 33 -1.44 3.42 21.90
N ARG A 34 -2.27 4.38 22.35
CA ARG A 34 -2.07 5.81 22.05
C ARG A 34 -0.78 6.33 22.65
N ILE A 35 -0.50 6.03 23.92
CA ILE A 35 0.74 6.44 24.60
C ILE A 35 1.97 5.87 23.86
N LEU A 36 1.93 4.57 23.54
CA LEU A 36 3.01 3.91 22.80
C LEU A 36 3.17 4.49 21.39
N TYR A 37 2.05 4.77 20.71
CA TYR A 37 2.07 5.37 19.38
C TYR A 37 2.74 6.73 19.42
N ASP A 38 2.38 7.62 20.35
CA ASP A 38 2.92 8.97 20.41
C ASP A 38 4.44 8.95 20.69
N GLN A 39 4.89 8.10 21.61
CA GLN A 39 6.32 7.92 21.91
C GLN A 39 7.09 7.38 20.69
N LEU A 40 6.58 6.31 20.07
CA LEU A 40 7.23 5.66 18.94
C LEU A 40 7.25 6.60 17.72
N TYR A 41 6.13 7.25 17.41
CA TYR A 41 6.02 8.16 16.28
C TYR A 41 6.94 9.37 16.43
N ASN A 42 7.05 9.93 17.65
CA ASN A 42 7.97 11.03 17.92
C ASN A 42 9.43 10.59 17.75
N TYR A 43 9.79 9.38 18.20
CA TYR A 43 11.12 8.80 17.97
C TYR A 43 11.41 8.67 16.46
N LEU A 44 10.50 8.05 15.71
CA LEU A 44 10.65 7.83 14.27
C LEU A 44 10.78 9.15 13.49
N THR A 45 10.03 10.17 13.90
CA THR A 45 10.08 11.50 13.26
C THR A 45 11.38 12.23 13.62
N LYS A 46 11.79 12.19 14.89
CA LYS A 46 13.02 12.85 15.37
C LYS A 46 14.28 12.36 14.65
N PHE A 47 14.32 11.07 14.31
CA PHE A 47 15.45 10.43 13.65
C PHE A 47 15.21 10.16 12.16
N GLU A 48 14.15 10.74 11.57
CA GLU A 48 13.84 10.63 10.13
C GLU A 48 13.83 9.18 9.61
N LEU A 49 13.28 8.27 10.41
CA LEU A 49 13.32 6.82 10.12
C LEU A 49 12.22 6.35 9.18
N LEU A 50 11.23 7.19 8.86
CA LEU A 50 10.17 6.89 7.90
C LEU A 50 10.56 7.37 6.51
N SER A 51 10.46 6.48 5.53
CA SER A 51 10.76 6.76 4.12
C SER A 51 9.95 7.94 3.60
N ASP A 52 10.60 8.84 2.87
CA ASP A 52 9.98 9.97 2.19
C ASP A 52 8.95 9.55 1.13
N SER A 53 9.08 8.32 0.60
CA SER A 53 8.09 7.75 -0.30
C SER A 53 6.77 7.40 0.37
N GLN A 54 6.68 7.39 1.70
CA GLN A 54 5.46 7.06 2.44
C GLN A 54 4.64 8.31 2.75
N PHE A 55 3.39 8.33 2.29
CA PHE A 55 2.41 9.39 2.53
C PHE A 55 1.25 8.94 3.44
N GLY A 56 1.04 7.62 3.57
CA GLY A 56 -0.03 7.06 4.38
C GLY A 56 0.27 7.15 5.88
N PHE A 57 -0.76 7.43 6.68
CA PHE A 57 -0.71 7.44 8.15
C PHE A 57 0.43 8.27 8.78
N ARG A 58 0.92 9.30 8.07
CA ARG A 58 1.91 10.26 8.59
C ARG A 58 1.27 11.61 8.88
N LYS A 59 1.78 12.30 9.90
CA LYS A 59 1.45 13.70 10.15
C LYS A 59 1.86 14.54 8.94
N SER A 60 1.04 15.54 8.62
CA SER A 60 1.24 16.45 7.48
C SER A 60 1.25 15.81 6.10
N HIS A 61 0.86 14.53 5.99
CA HIS A 61 0.66 13.85 4.71
C HIS A 61 -0.81 13.43 4.58
N SER A 62 -1.29 13.33 3.35
CA SER A 62 -2.66 12.98 3.01
C SER A 62 -2.71 12.31 1.64
N THR A 63 -3.88 11.81 1.26
CA THR A 63 -4.12 11.34 -0.11
C THR A 63 -3.88 12.47 -1.12
N ALA A 64 -4.23 13.71 -0.77
CA ALA A 64 -4.02 14.87 -1.62
C ALA A 64 -2.54 15.17 -1.86
N THR A 65 -1.71 15.14 -0.81
CA THR A 65 -0.26 15.38 -0.96
C THR A 65 0.42 14.29 -1.78
N ALA A 66 0.00 13.03 -1.62
CA ALA A 66 0.51 11.91 -2.40
C ALA A 66 0.12 12.06 -3.89
N LEU A 67 -1.14 12.36 -4.17
CA LEU A 67 -1.62 12.61 -5.53
C LEU A 67 -0.92 13.81 -6.17
N LEU A 68 -0.72 14.90 -5.41
CA LEU A 68 -0.02 16.09 -5.89
C LEU A 68 1.44 15.76 -6.26
N ASP A 69 2.17 15.02 -5.42
CA ASP A 69 3.54 14.61 -5.73
C ASP A 69 3.61 13.72 -6.99
N CYS A 70 2.71 12.74 -7.11
CA CYS A 70 2.64 11.88 -8.30
C CYS A 70 2.35 12.70 -9.56
N THR A 71 1.29 13.49 -9.54
CA THR A 71 0.78 14.17 -10.73
C THR A 71 1.71 15.30 -11.17
N ASN A 72 2.28 16.06 -10.22
CA ASN A 72 3.25 17.10 -10.54
C ASN A 72 4.48 16.51 -11.26
N ASP A 73 5.01 15.39 -10.77
CA ASP A 73 6.11 14.68 -11.41
C ASP A 73 5.73 14.18 -12.82
N TRP A 74 4.53 13.62 -12.97
CA TRP A 74 4.05 13.19 -14.28
C TRP A 74 3.91 14.35 -15.27
N TYR A 75 3.37 15.49 -14.85
CA TYR A 75 3.27 16.70 -15.66
C TYR A 75 4.64 17.24 -16.05
N MET A 76 5.58 17.34 -15.11
CA MET A 76 6.95 17.76 -15.40
C MET A 76 7.64 16.87 -16.43
N ASN A 77 7.37 15.56 -16.40
CA ASN A 77 7.90 14.62 -17.40
C ASN A 77 7.21 14.79 -18.76
N LEU A 78 5.91 15.08 -18.79
CA LEU A 78 5.18 15.39 -20.02
C LEU A 78 5.69 16.68 -20.69
N ASP A 79 5.99 17.72 -19.92
CA ASP A 79 6.56 18.98 -20.42
C ASP A 79 7.93 18.75 -21.09
N ARG A 80 8.67 17.75 -20.61
CA ARG A 80 9.93 17.26 -21.19
C ARG A 80 9.74 16.28 -22.35
N LYS A 81 8.50 16.08 -22.80
CA LYS A 81 8.13 15.12 -23.86
C LYS A 81 8.50 13.67 -23.54
N MET A 82 8.50 13.30 -22.26
CA MET A 82 8.69 11.93 -21.79
C MET A 82 7.35 11.27 -21.46
N PHE A 83 7.30 9.95 -21.55
CA PHE A 83 6.23 9.13 -21.02
C PHE A 83 6.41 8.89 -19.52
N ASN A 84 5.32 8.57 -18.83
CA ASN A 84 5.36 7.99 -17.50
C ASN A 84 4.69 6.62 -17.54
N LEU A 85 5.43 5.55 -17.27
CA LEU A 85 4.87 4.21 -17.07
C LEU A 85 4.59 4.03 -15.59
N VAL A 86 3.30 3.97 -15.25
CA VAL A 86 2.79 3.93 -13.88
C VAL A 86 2.22 2.55 -13.59
N VAL A 87 2.69 1.89 -12.53
CA VAL A 87 2.14 0.62 -12.04
C VAL A 87 1.48 0.84 -10.69
N LEU A 88 0.22 0.42 -10.59
CA LEU A 88 -0.60 0.49 -9.39
C LEU A 88 -0.67 -0.90 -8.77
N ILE A 89 -0.10 -1.03 -7.59
CA ILE A 89 0.09 -2.30 -6.90
C ILE A 89 -0.93 -2.42 -5.78
N ASP A 90 -1.68 -3.52 -5.82
CA ASP A 90 -2.66 -3.90 -4.78
C ASP A 90 -2.11 -5.11 -4.01
N LEU A 91 -1.96 -4.96 -2.69
CA LEU A 91 -1.52 -6.05 -1.81
C LEU A 91 -2.73 -6.82 -1.25
N LYS A 92 -2.66 -8.16 -1.28
CA LYS A 92 -3.71 -9.01 -0.70
C LYS A 92 -3.67 -8.96 0.82
N LYS A 93 -4.69 -8.34 1.41
CA LYS A 93 -4.93 -8.31 2.86
C LYS A 93 -3.67 -7.88 3.64
N ALA A 94 -3.01 -6.81 3.19
CA ALA A 94 -1.67 -6.45 3.65
C ALA A 94 -1.54 -6.34 5.18
N PHE A 95 -2.54 -5.74 5.85
CA PHE A 95 -2.57 -5.65 7.31
C PHE A 95 -2.74 -7.00 8.01
N ASP A 96 -3.44 -7.96 7.40
CA ASP A 96 -3.75 -9.24 8.00
C ASP A 96 -2.62 -10.27 7.80
N THR A 97 -1.65 -10.00 6.91
CA THR A 97 -0.56 -10.91 6.54
C THR A 97 0.80 -10.53 7.11
N VAL A 98 0.89 -9.44 7.88
CA VAL A 98 2.13 -8.99 8.54
C VAL A 98 2.69 -10.09 9.44
N ASP A 99 3.91 -10.57 9.15
CA ASP A 99 4.57 -11.55 9.99
C ASP A 99 5.17 -10.89 11.23
N HIS A 100 4.81 -11.40 12.42
CA HIS A 100 5.24 -10.80 13.69
C HIS A 100 6.74 -10.89 13.92
N GLN A 101 7.40 -11.96 13.45
CA GLN A 101 8.85 -12.12 13.65
C GLN A 101 9.63 -11.15 12.75
N ILE A 102 9.20 -11.02 11.48
CA ILE A 102 9.79 -10.06 10.54
C ILE A 102 9.60 -8.63 11.06
N LEU A 103 8.39 -8.29 11.52
CA LEU A 103 8.09 -6.97 12.10
C LEU A 103 9.00 -6.68 13.30
N LEU A 104 9.13 -7.61 14.24
CA LEU A 104 9.98 -7.42 15.43
C LEU A 104 11.45 -7.23 15.06
N ARG A 105 11.97 -7.98 14.06
CA ARG A 105 13.33 -7.80 13.57
C ARG A 105 13.52 -6.43 12.91
N LYS A 106 12.55 -5.95 12.13
CA LYS A 106 12.60 -4.59 11.55
C LYS A 106 12.57 -3.52 12.64
N LEU A 107 11.72 -3.67 13.66
CA LEU A 107 11.68 -2.74 14.81
C LEU A 107 13.05 -2.63 15.49
N GLU A 108 13.74 -3.76 15.68
CA GLU A 108 15.09 -3.77 16.23
C GLU A 108 16.11 -3.05 15.33
N LEU A 109 16.01 -3.23 14.01
CA LEU A 109 16.84 -2.51 13.02
C LEU A 109 16.61 -1.00 13.04
N TYR A 110 15.38 -0.54 13.33
CA TYR A 110 15.08 0.89 13.56
C TYR A 110 15.58 1.42 14.91
N GLY A 111 16.29 0.61 15.70
CA GLY A 111 16.88 1.02 16.97
C GLY A 111 15.96 0.84 18.18
N ILE A 112 14.78 0.22 18.01
CA ILE A 112 13.86 -0.08 19.12
C ILE A 112 14.37 -1.35 19.82
N LYS A 113 14.96 -1.21 21.00
CA LYS A 113 15.66 -2.29 21.71
C LYS A 113 15.10 -2.51 23.10
N ARG A 114 15.57 -3.59 23.75
CA ARG A 114 15.37 -3.90 25.17
C ARG A 114 13.89 -3.92 25.60
N GLU A 115 13.53 -3.13 26.61
CA GLU A 115 12.22 -3.13 27.25
C GLU A 115 11.13 -2.67 26.28
N ALA A 116 11.42 -1.68 25.43
CA ALA A 116 10.48 -1.21 24.41
C ALA A 116 10.15 -2.33 23.41
N LEU A 117 11.17 -3.03 22.89
CA LEU A 117 10.95 -4.16 21.97
C LEU A 117 10.22 -5.31 22.66
N THR A 118 10.53 -5.57 23.93
CA THR A 118 9.88 -6.61 24.74
C THR A 118 8.39 -6.30 24.94
N LEU A 119 8.04 -5.02 25.17
CA LEU A 119 6.67 -4.57 25.28
C LEU A 119 5.91 -4.67 23.95
N LEU A 120 6.52 -4.30 22.82
CA LEU A 120 5.91 -4.46 21.50
C LEU A 120 5.72 -5.94 21.14
N LYS A 121 6.67 -6.80 21.52
CA LYS A 121 6.56 -8.26 21.36
C LYS A 121 5.40 -8.82 22.19
N SER A 122 5.28 -8.42 23.45
CA SER A 122 4.17 -8.88 24.30
C SER A 122 2.81 -8.41 23.77
N TYR A 123 2.74 -7.23 23.14
CA TYR A 123 1.53 -6.74 22.47
C TYR A 123 1.09 -7.62 21.28
N LEU A 124 2.04 -8.15 20.49
CA LEU A 124 1.75 -8.94 19.28
C LEU A 124 1.51 -10.44 19.57
N THR A 125 2.17 -10.99 20.60
CA THR A 125 2.15 -12.43 20.89
C THR A 125 0.97 -12.88 21.76
N ASN A 126 0.61 -14.18 21.68
CA ASN A 126 -0.44 -14.81 22.49
C ASN A 126 -1.80 -14.09 22.43
N ARG A 127 -2.11 -13.49 21.27
CA ARG A 127 -3.35 -12.76 21.04
C ARG A 127 -4.40 -13.69 20.49
N ASN A 128 -5.55 -13.73 21.14
CA ASN A 128 -6.72 -14.42 20.62
C ASN A 128 -7.78 -13.47 20.08
N GLN A 129 -8.52 -13.94 19.07
CA GLN A 129 -9.67 -13.27 18.50
C GLN A 129 -10.91 -14.17 18.42
N LYS A 130 -12.08 -13.54 18.43
CA LYS A 130 -13.36 -14.16 18.06
C LYS A 130 -14.12 -13.26 17.10
N CYS A 131 -14.78 -13.86 16.11
CA CYS A 131 -15.65 -13.15 15.19
C CYS A 131 -17.05 -13.04 15.79
N GLN A 132 -17.68 -11.87 15.68
CA GLN A 132 -19.08 -11.66 16.06
C GLN A 132 -19.90 -11.31 14.81
N ILE A 133 -21.00 -12.03 14.62
CA ILE A 133 -22.02 -11.71 13.61
C ILE A 133 -23.35 -11.59 14.35
N LYS A 134 -23.94 -10.39 14.34
CA LYS A 134 -25.13 -10.06 15.14
C LYS A 134 -24.92 -10.45 16.62
N ASN A 135 -25.70 -11.40 17.13
CA ASN A 135 -25.63 -11.86 18.53
C ASN A 135 -24.84 -13.17 18.71
N SER A 136 -24.22 -13.69 17.64
CA SER A 136 -23.49 -14.96 17.66
C SER A 136 -21.98 -14.72 17.63
N PHE A 137 -21.24 -15.57 18.34
CA PHE A 137 -19.78 -15.55 18.39
C PHE A 137 -19.19 -16.83 17.82
N SER A 138 -18.06 -16.71 17.12
CA SER A 138 -17.25 -17.88 16.73
C SER A 138 -16.50 -18.44 17.94
N THR A 139 -15.92 -19.63 17.75
CA THR A 139 -14.84 -20.12 18.63
C THR A 139 -13.66 -19.16 18.62
N GLU A 140 -12.94 -19.14 19.75
CA GLU A 140 -11.73 -18.35 19.89
C GLU A 140 -10.59 -18.97 19.08
N ARG A 141 -9.81 -18.12 18.41
CA ARG A 141 -8.65 -18.53 17.61
C ARG A 141 -7.46 -17.64 17.90
N LEU A 142 -6.28 -18.25 17.95
CA LEU A 142 -5.01 -17.55 18.08
C LEU A 142 -4.67 -16.78 16.79
N ILE A 143 -4.23 -15.53 16.95
CA ILE A 143 -3.71 -14.68 15.89
C ILE A 143 -2.24 -15.04 15.68
N LYS A 144 -1.91 -15.55 14.49
CA LYS A 144 -0.53 -15.95 14.13
C LYS A 144 0.23 -14.88 13.34
N CYS A 145 -0.49 -14.00 12.66
CA CYS A 145 0.03 -12.92 11.83
C CYS A 145 -1.00 -11.80 11.72
N GLY A 146 -0.58 -10.68 11.16
CA GLY A 146 -1.38 -9.49 10.97
C GLY A 146 -1.36 -8.54 12.15
N VAL A 147 -1.76 -7.32 11.88
CA VAL A 147 -1.99 -6.27 12.87
C VAL A 147 -3.49 -5.95 12.93
N PRO A 148 -4.07 -5.71 14.13
CA PRO A 148 -5.53 -5.56 14.24
C PRO A 148 -6.03 -4.31 13.49
N GLN A 149 -6.90 -4.48 12.50
CA GLN A 149 -7.54 -3.34 11.83
C GLN A 149 -8.51 -2.64 12.80
N GLY A 150 -8.17 -1.45 13.27
CA GLY A 150 -8.87 -0.75 14.37
C GLY A 150 -8.02 -0.54 15.62
N SER A 151 -6.79 -1.07 15.63
CA SER A 151 -5.74 -0.63 16.56
C SER A 151 -5.17 0.73 16.18
N VAL A 152 -4.67 1.45 17.18
CA VAL A 152 -3.93 2.71 16.98
C VAL A 152 -2.51 2.41 16.49
N LEU A 153 -1.89 1.34 17.00
CA LEU A 153 -0.53 0.94 16.61
C LEU A 153 -0.45 0.19 15.28
N GLY A 154 -1.50 -0.51 14.85
CA GLY A 154 -1.48 -1.36 13.65
C GLY A 154 -1.05 -0.62 12.39
N PRO A 155 -1.61 0.57 12.07
CA PRO A 155 -1.14 1.39 10.96
C PRO A 155 0.35 1.69 11.03
N LEU A 156 0.87 2.08 12.20
CA LEU A 156 2.28 2.41 12.39
C LEU A 156 3.19 1.19 12.20
N PHE A 157 2.79 0.03 12.72
CA PHE A 157 3.52 -1.21 12.50
C PHE A 157 3.55 -1.61 11.03
N PHE A 158 2.42 -1.44 10.33
CA PHE A 158 2.39 -1.70 8.89
C PHE A 158 3.32 -0.75 8.13
N LEU A 159 3.33 0.55 8.46
CA LEU A 159 4.28 1.50 7.88
C LEU A 159 5.72 1.01 8.05
N LEU A 160 6.14 0.70 9.27
CA LEU A 160 7.50 0.22 9.58
C LEU A 160 7.83 -1.10 8.87
N TYR A 161 6.82 -1.93 8.64
CA TYR A 161 6.98 -3.21 7.95
C TYR A 161 7.37 -3.03 6.47
N ILE A 162 6.74 -2.06 5.80
CA ILE A 162 6.96 -1.79 4.36
C ILE A 162 7.94 -0.65 4.10
N ASN A 163 8.49 -0.03 5.14
CA ASN A 163 9.25 1.20 5.04
C ASN A 163 10.56 1.07 4.23
N ASP A 164 11.11 -0.14 4.13
CA ASP A 164 12.27 -0.50 3.32
C ASP A 164 11.91 -0.97 1.90
N LEU A 165 10.63 -1.06 1.53
CA LEU A 165 10.20 -1.39 0.16
C LEU A 165 10.88 -0.52 -0.90
N PRO A 166 10.98 0.82 -0.75
CA PRO A 166 11.65 1.65 -1.74
C PRO A 166 13.10 1.26 -2.02
N GLN A 167 13.79 0.63 -1.06
CA GLN A 167 15.20 0.25 -1.19
C GLN A 167 15.40 -0.96 -2.11
N CYS A 168 14.34 -1.73 -2.43
CA CYS A 168 14.43 -2.85 -3.37
C CYS A 168 14.29 -2.41 -4.83
N LEU A 169 13.92 -1.15 -5.09
CA LEU A 169 13.69 -0.60 -6.41
C LEU A 169 14.90 0.20 -6.87
N ASN A 170 15.29 0.07 -8.14
CA ASN A 170 16.50 0.71 -8.65
C ASN A 170 16.22 1.96 -9.47
N LYS A 171 15.09 2.01 -10.16
CA LYS A 171 14.84 3.01 -11.21
C LYS A 171 13.45 3.62 -11.11
N THR A 172 12.46 2.83 -10.70
CA THR A 172 11.10 3.31 -10.45
C THR A 172 11.05 4.15 -9.18
N LYS A 173 10.28 5.23 -9.22
CA LYS A 173 9.99 6.08 -8.06
C LYS A 173 8.72 5.57 -7.36
N PRO A 174 8.82 5.01 -6.14
CA PRO A 174 7.65 4.58 -5.38
C PRO A 174 6.97 5.76 -4.68
N ARG A 175 5.64 5.76 -4.70
CA ARG A 175 4.79 6.48 -3.73
C ARG A 175 3.92 5.46 -3.01
N LEU A 176 4.02 5.43 -1.70
CA LEU A 176 3.29 4.53 -0.82
C LEU A 176 2.22 5.32 -0.09
N PHE A 177 1.01 4.79 -0.05
CA PHE A 177 -0.03 5.24 0.85
C PHE A 177 -0.58 4.02 1.58
N ALA A 178 0.09 3.67 2.69
CA ALA A 178 -0.13 2.38 3.34
C ALA A 178 0.04 1.21 2.35
N ASP A 179 -1.00 0.41 2.12
CA ASP A 179 -0.97 -0.76 1.24
C ASP A 179 -1.09 -0.42 -0.25
N ASP A 180 -1.60 0.77 -0.59
CA ASP A 180 -1.62 1.26 -1.97
C ASP A 180 -0.21 1.71 -2.37
N THR A 181 0.35 1.11 -3.42
CA THR A 181 1.70 1.44 -3.91
C THR A 181 1.65 1.84 -5.39
N ASN A 182 2.22 3.00 -5.70
CA ASN A 182 2.38 3.48 -7.07
C ASN A 182 3.87 3.48 -7.43
N LEU A 183 4.24 2.77 -8.49
CA LEU A 183 5.59 2.82 -9.06
C LEU A 183 5.54 3.61 -10.36
N THR A 184 6.42 4.61 -10.51
CA THR A 184 6.52 5.40 -11.74
C THR A 184 7.93 5.27 -12.33
N ALA A 185 8.03 4.94 -13.61
CA ALA A 185 9.25 5.17 -14.40
C ALA A 185 8.95 6.21 -15.49
N SER A 186 9.89 7.08 -15.81
CA SER A 186 9.75 8.09 -16.87
C SER A 186 10.91 8.05 -17.86
N GLY A 187 10.60 8.35 -19.12
CA GLY A 187 11.55 8.21 -20.23
C GLY A 187 10.89 8.47 -21.59
N ASP A 188 11.69 8.67 -22.62
CA ASP A 188 11.24 8.90 -24.01
C ASP A 188 11.03 7.59 -24.78
N SER A 189 11.69 6.50 -24.37
CA SER A 189 11.59 5.17 -24.94
C SER A 189 10.66 4.25 -24.15
N ILE A 190 9.58 3.80 -24.80
CA ILE A 190 8.59 2.88 -24.22
C ILE A 190 9.22 1.51 -23.92
N ILE A 191 10.16 1.05 -24.76
CA ILE A 191 10.84 -0.24 -24.61
C ILE A 191 11.76 -0.23 -23.38
N ASP A 192 12.47 0.88 -23.17
CA ASP A 192 13.34 1.02 -21.99
C ASP A 192 12.51 1.10 -20.72
N LEU A 193 11.37 1.82 -20.76
CA LEU A 193 10.41 1.86 -19.67
C LEU A 193 9.87 0.48 -19.30
N GLU A 194 9.49 -0.32 -20.30
CA GLU A 194 9.04 -1.71 -20.09
C GLU A 194 10.12 -2.53 -19.37
N THR A 195 11.36 -2.46 -19.86
CA THR A 195 12.50 -3.18 -19.30
C THR A 195 12.77 -2.77 -17.86
N VAL A 196 12.79 -1.46 -17.60
CA VAL A 196 12.99 -0.88 -16.27
C VAL A 196 11.91 -1.35 -15.29
N VAL A 197 10.64 -1.22 -15.68
CA VAL A 197 9.52 -1.58 -14.81
C VAL A 197 9.51 -3.08 -14.53
N ASN A 198 9.68 -3.93 -15.55
CA ASN A 198 9.74 -5.38 -15.35
C ASN A 198 10.88 -5.81 -14.41
N SER A 199 12.06 -5.19 -14.54
CA SER A 199 13.17 -5.46 -13.63
C SER A 199 12.85 -5.08 -12.19
N ASP A 200 12.25 -3.92 -11.95
CA ASP A 200 11.90 -3.46 -10.60
C ASP A 200 10.72 -4.25 -10.01
N LEU A 201 9.75 -4.68 -10.83
CA LEU A 201 8.67 -5.56 -10.38
C LEU A 201 9.20 -6.94 -9.94
N GLU A 202 10.24 -7.46 -10.59
CA GLU A 202 10.89 -8.69 -10.15
C GLU A 202 11.63 -8.52 -8.82
N ASN A 203 12.29 -7.39 -8.59
CA ASN A 203 12.90 -7.08 -7.30
C ASN A 203 11.84 -6.92 -6.21
N LEU A 204 10.76 -6.22 -6.51
CA LEU A 204 9.62 -6.09 -5.61
C LEU A 204 9.02 -7.46 -5.28
N ARG A 205 8.85 -8.35 -6.26
CA ARG A 205 8.35 -9.71 -6.04
C ARG A 205 9.23 -10.48 -5.05
N LYS A 206 10.55 -10.44 -5.22
CA LYS A 206 11.50 -11.06 -4.27
C LYS A 206 11.36 -10.46 -2.88
N TRP A 207 11.25 -9.13 -2.79
CA TRP A 207 11.07 -8.44 -1.51
C TRP A 207 9.73 -8.82 -0.84
N LEU A 208 8.63 -8.90 -1.59
CA LEU A 208 7.32 -9.31 -1.07
C LEU A 208 7.36 -10.73 -0.52
N ILE A 209 8.00 -11.66 -1.23
CA ILE A 209 8.18 -13.05 -0.78
C ILE A 209 9.00 -13.09 0.51
N ALA A 210 10.13 -12.37 0.56
CA ALA A 210 10.98 -12.30 1.74
C ALA A 210 10.23 -11.71 2.96
N ASN A 211 9.31 -10.78 2.72
CA ASN A 211 8.46 -10.17 3.74
C ASN A 211 7.11 -10.89 3.91
N LYS A 212 6.91 -12.08 3.34
CA LYS A 212 5.66 -12.86 3.44
C LYS A 212 4.39 -12.08 3.08
N LEU A 213 4.52 -11.10 2.20
CA LEU A 213 3.40 -10.35 1.62
C LEU A 213 3.01 -10.99 0.28
N SER A 214 1.76 -10.77 -0.12
CA SER A 214 1.22 -11.33 -1.37
C SER A 214 0.59 -10.24 -2.21
N LEU A 215 0.89 -10.26 -3.51
CA LEU A 215 0.35 -9.32 -4.46
C LEU A 215 -1.02 -9.78 -4.98
N ASN A 216 -1.87 -8.82 -5.31
CA ASN A 216 -3.12 -9.06 -5.99
C ASN A 216 -3.00 -8.81 -7.48
N VAL A 217 -2.46 -9.82 -8.18
CA VAL A 217 -2.16 -9.71 -9.62
C VAL A 217 -3.39 -9.28 -10.43
N ALA A 218 -4.57 -9.78 -10.08
CA ALA A 218 -5.82 -9.45 -10.77
C ALA A 218 -6.34 -8.02 -10.55
N LYS A 219 -5.82 -7.30 -9.54
CA LYS A 219 -6.13 -5.89 -9.28
C LYS A 219 -4.94 -4.97 -9.47
N THR A 220 -3.78 -5.53 -9.79
CA THR A 220 -2.61 -4.76 -10.15
C THR A 220 -2.80 -4.36 -11.60
N GLU A 221 -2.62 -3.07 -11.87
CA GLU A 221 -2.87 -2.48 -13.18
C GLU A 221 -1.69 -1.57 -13.52
N PHE A 222 -1.46 -1.32 -14.81
CA PHE A 222 -0.50 -0.30 -15.24
C PHE A 222 -1.11 0.63 -16.27
N MET A 223 -0.55 1.83 -16.34
CA MET A 223 -0.99 2.89 -17.25
C MET A 223 0.23 3.57 -17.86
N LEU A 224 0.21 3.75 -19.18
CA LEU A 224 1.17 4.58 -19.87
C LEU A 224 0.60 6.00 -20.01
N ILE A 225 1.17 6.95 -19.29
CA ILE A 225 0.75 8.35 -19.32
C ILE A 225 1.61 9.11 -20.33
N GLY A 226 0.94 9.87 -21.21
CA GLY A 226 1.55 10.56 -22.33
C GLY A 226 0.62 11.59 -22.97
N SER A 227 1.18 12.58 -23.66
CA SER A 227 0.37 13.48 -24.48
C SER A 227 -0.38 12.70 -25.56
N LYS A 228 -1.55 13.20 -26.00
CA LYS A 228 -2.35 12.54 -27.04
C LYS A 228 -1.56 12.25 -28.32
N ALA A 229 -0.70 13.18 -28.73
CA ALA A 229 0.16 13.02 -29.90
C ALA A 229 1.19 11.91 -29.71
N MET A 230 1.83 11.85 -28.54
CA MET A 230 2.84 10.83 -28.21
C MET A 230 2.24 9.43 -28.14
N ILE A 231 1.08 9.29 -27.48
CA ILE A 231 0.39 8.00 -27.38
C ILE A 231 -0.11 7.56 -28.77
N LYS A 232 -0.70 8.47 -29.57
CA LYS A 232 -1.16 8.15 -30.93
C LYS A 232 -0.02 7.70 -31.84
N LYS A 233 1.15 8.32 -31.74
CA LYS A 233 2.34 7.94 -32.53
C LYS A 233 2.84 6.53 -32.20
N ASN A 234 2.56 6.04 -30.99
CA ASN A 234 3.03 4.75 -30.49
C ASN A 234 1.88 3.76 -30.25
N SER A 235 0.74 3.93 -30.94
CA SER A 235 -0.44 3.08 -30.75
C SER A 235 -0.17 1.59 -31.03
N ASP A 236 0.81 1.29 -31.87
CA ASP A 236 1.18 -0.06 -32.25
C ASP A 236 2.16 -0.71 -31.26
N SER A 237 2.74 0.06 -30.35
CA SER A 237 3.65 -0.45 -29.31
C SER A 237 2.84 -1.08 -28.18
N ARG A 238 2.75 -2.41 -28.19
CA ARG A 238 2.15 -3.17 -27.08
C ARG A 238 3.17 -3.30 -25.96
N LEU A 239 2.84 -2.71 -24.81
CA LEU A 239 3.61 -2.86 -23.57
C LEU A 239 3.31 -4.21 -22.92
N ASN A 240 4.36 -4.93 -22.56
CA ASN A 240 4.25 -6.22 -21.87
C ASN A 240 4.88 -6.11 -20.48
N VAL A 241 4.06 -5.69 -19.52
CA VAL A 241 4.46 -5.64 -18.11
C VAL A 241 4.01 -6.92 -17.41
N PHE A 242 4.94 -7.60 -16.75
CA PHE A 242 4.71 -8.89 -16.10
C PHE A 242 5.00 -8.85 -14.60
N ILE A 243 4.23 -9.62 -13.84
CA ILE A 243 4.52 -9.96 -12.45
C ILE A 243 4.08 -11.40 -12.16
N GLU A 244 4.91 -12.18 -11.47
CA GLU A 244 4.64 -13.62 -11.22
C GLU A 244 4.36 -14.41 -12.52
N ASN A 245 5.07 -14.09 -13.61
CA ASN A 245 4.86 -14.66 -14.96
C ASN A 245 3.45 -14.43 -15.54
N LYS A 246 2.71 -13.46 -15.00
CA LYS A 246 1.39 -13.04 -15.50
C LYS A 246 1.47 -11.63 -16.04
N GLN A 247 0.87 -11.41 -17.20
CA GLN A 247 0.77 -10.07 -17.77
C GLN A 247 -0.20 -9.23 -16.92
N ILE A 248 0.27 -8.04 -16.52
CA ILE A 248 -0.54 -7.05 -15.82
C ILE A 248 -1.47 -6.38 -16.83
N THR A 249 -2.69 -6.03 -16.40
CA THR A 249 -3.65 -5.34 -17.27
C THR A 249 -3.23 -3.89 -17.49
N GLN A 250 -3.13 -3.49 -18.77
CA GLN A 250 -3.01 -2.09 -19.16
C GLN A 250 -4.38 -1.42 -19.10
N VAL A 251 -4.46 -0.24 -18.47
CA VAL A 251 -5.67 0.57 -18.39
C VAL A 251 -5.43 1.98 -18.93
N SER A 252 -6.47 2.59 -19.50
CA SER A 252 -6.45 3.99 -19.95
C SER A 252 -6.92 4.97 -18.88
N GLU A 253 -7.64 4.47 -17.87
CA GLU A 253 -8.06 5.20 -16.68
C GLU A 253 -8.04 4.28 -15.46
N CYS A 254 -7.77 4.85 -14.29
CA CYS A 254 -7.70 4.10 -13.04
C CYS A 254 -8.20 4.96 -11.88
N LYS A 255 -8.67 4.32 -10.81
CA LYS A 255 -8.99 5.00 -9.55
C LYS A 255 -7.87 4.80 -8.55
N THR A 256 -7.20 5.88 -8.17
CA THR A 256 -6.11 5.87 -7.18
C THR A 256 -6.36 6.92 -6.11
N LEU A 257 -6.21 6.55 -4.84
CA LEU A 257 -6.40 7.42 -3.67
C LEU A 257 -7.71 8.23 -3.66
N GLY A 258 -8.77 7.68 -4.28
CA GLY A 258 -10.09 8.28 -4.36
C GLY A 258 -10.38 9.11 -5.61
N VAL A 259 -9.38 9.35 -6.46
CA VAL A 259 -9.47 10.18 -7.68
C VAL A 259 -9.31 9.31 -8.92
N ILE A 260 -10.03 9.66 -10.00
CA ILE A 260 -9.85 9.00 -11.30
C ILE A 260 -8.78 9.72 -12.11
N VAL A 261 -7.76 8.99 -12.55
CA VAL A 261 -6.68 9.51 -13.40
C VAL A 261 -6.75 8.79 -14.74
N ASP A 262 -6.65 9.55 -15.83
CA ASP A 262 -6.57 9.03 -17.19
C ASP A 262 -5.16 9.17 -17.78
N GLN A 263 -4.86 8.37 -18.79
CA GLN A 263 -3.56 8.31 -19.48
C GLN A 263 -3.09 9.64 -20.11
N HIS A 264 -3.96 10.63 -20.22
CA HIS A 264 -3.63 11.97 -20.74
C HIS A 264 -3.63 13.04 -19.65
N LEU A 265 -3.87 12.66 -18.38
CA LEU A 265 -4.06 13.59 -17.26
C LEU A 265 -5.08 14.70 -17.57
N SER A 266 -6.16 14.35 -18.26
CA SER A 266 -7.19 15.31 -18.67
C SER A 266 -8.18 15.67 -17.56
N TRP A 267 -8.27 14.82 -16.53
CA TRP A 267 -9.21 14.93 -15.39
C TRP A 267 -10.69 14.88 -15.76
N LYS A 268 -11.03 14.61 -17.03
CA LYS A 268 -12.41 14.60 -17.51
C LYS A 268 -13.27 13.56 -16.79
N SER A 269 -12.84 12.29 -16.78
CA SER A 269 -13.56 11.20 -16.10
C SER A 269 -13.79 11.49 -14.62
N ASN A 270 -12.82 12.12 -13.95
CA ASN A 270 -12.96 12.52 -12.55
C ASN A 270 -14.00 13.63 -12.36
N SER A 271 -13.93 14.70 -13.18
CA SER A 271 -14.88 15.81 -13.12
C SER A 271 -16.31 15.35 -13.37
N GLU A 272 -16.53 14.48 -14.35
CA GLU A 272 -17.84 13.92 -14.66
C GLU A 272 -18.38 13.04 -13.52
N ASN A 273 -17.52 12.26 -12.87
CA ASN A 273 -17.91 11.43 -11.74
C ASN A 273 -18.33 12.27 -10.53
N ILE A 274 -17.61 13.37 -10.26
CA ILE A 274 -17.95 14.30 -9.18
C ILE A 274 -19.28 15.01 -9.48
N CYS A 275 -19.50 15.49 -10.70
CA CYS A 275 -20.75 16.17 -11.08
C CYS A 275 -21.98 15.24 -11.12
N LYS A 276 -21.80 13.92 -11.15
CA LYS A 276 -22.89 12.93 -11.08
C LYS A 276 -23.35 12.63 -9.65
N LYS A 277 -22.63 13.09 -8.63
CA LYS A 277 -23.00 12.96 -7.20
C LYS A 277 -23.71 14.21 -6.71
#